data_AF-A0A2G8KWJ2-F1
#
_entry.id   AF-A0A2G8KWJ2-F1
#
_cell.length_a   1.000
_cell.length_b   1.000
_cell.length_c   1.000
_cell.angle_alpha   90.00
_cell.angle_beta   90.00
_cell.angle_gamma   90.00
#
_symmetry.space_group_name_H-M   'P 1'
#
loop_
_entity.id
_entity.type
_entity.pdbx_description
1 polymer ?
#
loop_
_entity_poly.entity_id
_entity_poly.type
_entity_poly.pdbx_seq_one_letter_code
_entity_poly.pdbx_strand_id
1 'polypeptide(L)'
;MNVSENVSKGLSVRGFSCIEHEDHEYECVSCPTGTSSGRRKRNYCEKCPRGGFYQDQIGQYSLDGTSMNCKNCTEGTFVRDGSGKDPLSCKVCPTGTNKSALAGFRACSCLENYFRRDRFDKCELCPQEGVHCKNDYMTISQGYYWNWSYTNIDEYKRFVENLLTFNDSYEKDTTMFNGSLPKAHKCLKSDSCSNDVDQIKGNCAEGYIGWMCTNCDEEFFPIFGFCRPCPALKYFILESSVILIILALFLFLLFKTYRNKKRRSRSLVDSTLALTKIVLGFYQIMAEFWESIDVIFWPQFFRSIAAWLDVLQFNISSILIKPKCFWPAFELTPYTAFTLGAMFPFFSMACAILAIGAVKLLARVSEKKSPANVDDITSRLQLHQNNILTFLVLILFVTYTSTCNVTFALYGPTCDTFSLDEFGVYNISILRSDYLINCNTTTHRRFQIASYCSSIYVIALPAVLYLLLWKHSRRNGSSELDEHNNDDSPKWLRFLNENYQSDFWYWEIIELVRKVSQTFVIVIFGWNGYFSVTITLTLAVIFLSLHISFNR
;
A
#
# COMPACT_ATOMS: atom_id res chain seq x y z
N MET A 1 -24.03 48.30 -49.78
CA MET A 1 -23.90 49.57 -50.53
C MET A 1 -22.52 49.61 -51.14
N ASN A 2 -22.41 50.00 -52.41
CA ASN A 2 -21.14 50.02 -53.12
C ASN A 2 -20.45 51.37 -52.92
N VAL A 3 -19.20 51.33 -52.49
CA VAL A 3 -18.45 52.53 -52.10
C VAL A 3 -16.98 52.43 -52.52
N SER A 4 -16.33 53.60 -52.63
CA SER A 4 -14.89 53.67 -52.89
C SER A 4 -14.06 53.20 -51.68
N GLU A 5 -12.80 52.84 -51.91
CA GLU A 5 -11.87 52.35 -50.89
C GLU A 5 -11.74 53.28 -49.66
N ASN A 6 -11.72 54.60 -49.86
CA ASN A 6 -11.61 55.55 -48.75
C ASN A 6 -12.87 55.55 -47.86
N VAL A 7 -14.04 55.38 -48.48
CA VAL A 7 -15.32 55.31 -47.77
C VAL A 7 -15.45 53.96 -47.06
N SER A 8 -15.02 52.86 -47.68
CA SER A 8 -15.03 51.52 -47.06
C SER A 8 -14.12 51.46 -45.82
N LYS A 9 -12.95 52.12 -45.84
CA LYS A 9 -12.08 52.26 -44.67
C LYS A 9 -12.76 52.99 -43.51
N GLY A 10 -13.54 54.04 -43.78
CA GLY A 10 -14.27 54.77 -42.73
C GLY A 10 -15.46 53.99 -42.15
N LEU A 11 -16.14 53.21 -42.99
CA LEU A 11 -17.31 52.42 -42.59
C LEU A 11 -16.93 51.14 -41.84
N SER A 12 -15.83 50.50 -42.24
CA SER A 12 -15.36 49.27 -41.59
C SER A 12 -15.00 49.45 -40.12
N VAL A 13 -14.62 50.66 -39.70
CA VAL A 13 -14.38 51.02 -38.30
C VAL A 13 -15.62 51.56 -37.58
N ARG A 14 -16.76 51.67 -38.28
CA ARG A 14 -18.03 52.21 -37.77
C ARG A 14 -19.18 51.21 -37.95
N GLY A 15 -18.91 49.93 -37.75
CA GLY A 15 -19.98 48.91 -37.66
C GLY A 15 -20.36 48.24 -38.97
N PHE A 16 -19.59 48.43 -40.04
CA PHE A 16 -19.86 47.78 -41.33
C PHE A 16 -18.80 46.71 -41.63
N SER A 17 -19.21 45.66 -42.34
CA SER A 17 -18.32 44.72 -43.00
C SER A 17 -18.27 45.08 -44.47
N CYS A 18 -17.08 45.40 -44.98
CA CYS A 18 -16.87 45.77 -46.36
C CYS A 18 -16.08 44.68 -47.10
N ILE A 19 -16.62 44.19 -48.21
CA ILE A 19 -16.00 43.17 -49.07
C ILE A 19 -15.65 43.82 -50.41
N GLU A 20 -14.46 43.54 -50.92
CA GLU A 20 -14.00 44.04 -52.22
C GLU A 20 -14.57 43.16 -53.35
N HIS A 21 -15.09 43.81 -54.39
CA HIS A 21 -15.51 43.19 -55.65
C HIS A 21 -14.53 43.55 -56.79
N GLU A 22 -14.72 42.93 -57.96
CA GLU A 22 -14.01 43.32 -59.18
C GLU A 22 -14.30 44.81 -59.49
N ASP A 23 -13.29 45.57 -59.93
CA ASP A 23 -13.28 47.03 -60.17
C ASP A 23 -12.99 47.97 -58.96
N HIS A 24 -12.38 47.49 -57.88
CA HIS A 24 -12.05 48.30 -56.68
C HIS A 24 -13.27 48.94 -56.00
N GLU A 25 -14.45 48.35 -56.21
CA GLU A 25 -15.69 48.73 -55.58
C GLU A 25 -15.91 47.86 -54.33
N TYR A 26 -16.24 48.48 -53.20
CA TYR A 26 -16.46 47.77 -51.93
C TYR A 26 -17.94 47.71 -51.59
N GLU A 27 -18.45 46.50 -51.40
CA GLU A 27 -19.80 46.29 -50.86
C GLU A 27 -19.73 46.31 -49.33
N CYS A 28 -20.26 47.37 -48.71
CA CYS A 28 -20.38 47.48 -47.27
C CYS A 28 -21.79 47.14 -46.79
N VAL A 29 -21.88 46.26 -45.79
CA VAL A 29 -23.12 45.86 -45.10
C VAL A 29 -22.97 46.12 -43.60
N SER A 30 -23.98 46.70 -42.96
CA SER A 30 -23.97 46.92 -41.51
C SER A 30 -23.92 45.58 -40.78
N CYS A 31 -23.11 45.48 -39.73
CA CYS A 31 -23.05 44.27 -38.93
C CYS A 31 -24.43 43.94 -38.33
N PRO A 32 -24.94 42.71 -38.53
CA PRO A 32 -26.24 42.32 -38.03
C PRO A 32 -26.24 42.16 -36.50
N THR A 33 -27.43 42.02 -35.92
CA THR A 33 -27.57 41.68 -34.50
C THR A 33 -26.80 40.40 -34.14
N GLY A 34 -26.31 40.34 -32.91
CA GLY A 34 -25.40 39.30 -32.42
C GLY A 34 -23.96 39.45 -32.88
N THR A 35 -23.63 40.51 -33.64
CA THR A 35 -22.27 40.82 -34.09
C THR A 35 -21.91 42.29 -33.91
N SER A 36 -20.62 42.61 -33.94
CA SER A 36 -20.09 43.98 -33.92
C SER A 36 -18.91 44.10 -34.89
N SER A 37 -18.49 45.32 -35.23
CA SER A 37 -17.30 45.51 -36.08
C SER A 37 -16.06 44.88 -35.44
N GLY A 38 -15.33 44.05 -36.18
CA GLY A 38 -14.20 43.30 -35.63
C GLY A 38 -13.02 44.19 -35.21
N ARG A 39 -12.35 43.81 -34.12
CA ARG A 39 -11.18 44.55 -33.58
C ARG A 39 -9.94 44.49 -34.48
N ARG A 40 -9.86 43.49 -35.38
CA ARG A 40 -8.63 43.15 -36.14
C ARG A 40 -8.80 43.05 -37.66
N LYS A 41 -10.01 42.84 -38.18
CA LYS A 41 -10.28 42.65 -39.61
C LYS A 41 -11.43 43.54 -40.05
N ARG A 42 -11.19 44.35 -41.10
CA ARG A 42 -12.13 45.35 -41.64
C ARG A 42 -13.29 44.76 -42.46
N ASN A 43 -13.20 43.48 -42.80
CA ASN A 43 -14.08 42.82 -43.78
C ASN A 43 -14.98 41.75 -43.12
N TYR A 44 -15.15 41.80 -41.79
CA TYR A 44 -15.90 40.78 -41.06
C TYR A 44 -16.55 41.35 -39.79
N CYS A 45 -17.77 40.91 -39.51
CA CYS A 45 -18.49 41.20 -38.28
C CYS A 45 -18.19 40.14 -37.21
N GLU A 46 -17.56 40.55 -36.13
CA GLU A 46 -17.17 39.70 -35.00
C GLU A 46 -18.41 39.35 -34.18
N LYS A 47 -18.68 38.05 -34.02
CA LYS A 47 -19.80 37.54 -33.22
C LYS A 47 -19.59 37.91 -31.76
N CYS A 48 -20.68 38.21 -31.06
CA CYS A 48 -20.62 38.25 -29.60
C CYS A 48 -20.17 36.89 -29.07
N PRO A 49 -19.29 36.86 -28.07
CA PRO A 49 -18.68 35.64 -27.56
C PRO A 49 -19.71 34.81 -26.81
N ARG A 50 -19.37 33.54 -26.58
CA ARG A 50 -20.16 32.64 -25.72
C ARG A 50 -20.13 33.17 -24.28
N GLY A 51 -21.19 32.91 -23.52
CA GLY A 51 -21.32 33.37 -22.14
C GLY A 51 -22.31 34.53 -21.99
N GLY A 52 -22.01 35.51 -21.16
CA GLY A 52 -22.95 36.55 -20.74
C GLY A 52 -23.16 37.70 -21.71
N PHE A 53 -23.15 37.50 -23.02
CA PHE A 53 -23.14 38.60 -24.00
C PHE A 53 -24.14 38.45 -25.15
N TYR A 54 -24.74 39.58 -25.56
CA TYR A 54 -25.62 39.68 -26.73
C TYR A 54 -25.50 41.06 -27.40
N GLN A 55 -26.05 41.21 -28.60
CA GLN A 55 -26.15 42.49 -29.29
C GLN A 55 -27.46 42.58 -30.09
N ASP A 56 -28.32 43.53 -29.74
CA ASP A 56 -29.67 43.74 -30.31
C ASP A 56 -29.74 44.87 -31.33
N GLN A 57 -28.65 45.61 -31.53
CA GLN A 57 -28.57 46.70 -32.50
C GLN A 57 -27.66 46.33 -33.67
N ILE A 58 -28.00 46.84 -34.86
CA ILE A 58 -27.17 46.72 -36.06
C ILE A 58 -26.06 47.78 -36.06
N GLY A 59 -24.96 47.51 -36.76
CA GLY A 59 -23.93 48.52 -37.03
C GLY A 59 -23.12 48.94 -35.80
N GLN A 60 -23.01 48.09 -34.79
CA GLN A 60 -22.34 48.43 -33.53
C GLN A 60 -20.82 48.37 -33.64
N TYR A 61 -20.13 49.37 -33.07
CA TYR A 61 -18.67 49.50 -33.13
C TYR A 61 -18.08 50.04 -31.82
N SER A 62 -16.78 49.81 -31.64
CA SER A 62 -16.02 50.25 -30.47
C SER A 62 -15.35 51.60 -30.73
N LEU A 63 -15.59 52.60 -29.87
CA LEU A 63 -14.98 53.94 -30.00
C LEU A 63 -13.46 53.91 -29.76
N ASP A 64 -13.00 53.05 -28.85
CA ASP A 64 -11.59 52.92 -28.46
C ASP A 64 -10.85 51.84 -29.26
N GLY A 65 -11.52 51.17 -30.21
CA GLY A 65 -10.98 50.10 -31.05
C GLY A 65 -10.59 48.80 -30.32
N THR A 66 -10.57 48.81 -28.98
CA THR A 66 -10.07 47.72 -28.14
C THR A 66 -11.17 47.00 -27.36
N SER A 67 -12.29 47.66 -27.08
CA SER A 67 -13.43 47.07 -26.37
C SER A 67 -14.36 46.29 -27.31
N MET A 68 -15.13 45.34 -26.78
CA MET A 68 -16.11 44.54 -27.52
C MET A 68 -17.45 45.22 -27.31
N ASN A 69 -18.14 45.58 -28.39
CA ASN A 69 -19.41 46.27 -28.29
C ASN A 69 -20.58 45.27 -28.28
N CYS A 70 -20.60 44.41 -27.26
CA CYS A 70 -21.72 43.53 -26.93
C CYS A 70 -22.25 43.91 -25.55
N LYS A 71 -23.57 43.88 -25.38
CA LYS A 71 -24.25 44.11 -24.11
C LYS A 71 -24.15 42.87 -23.23
N ASN A 72 -24.18 43.07 -21.92
CA ASN A 72 -24.22 41.98 -20.95
C ASN A 72 -25.64 41.43 -20.82
N CYS A 73 -25.77 40.11 -20.78
CA CYS A 73 -26.98 39.44 -20.31
C CYS A 73 -27.27 39.82 -18.85
N THR A 74 -28.54 39.69 -18.43
CA THR A 74 -28.93 39.88 -17.03
C THR A 74 -28.31 38.81 -16.13
N GLU A 75 -28.18 39.08 -14.83
CA GLU A 75 -27.69 38.12 -13.84
C GLU A 75 -28.45 36.79 -13.93
N GLY A 76 -27.72 35.68 -13.80
CA GLY A 76 -28.31 34.35 -13.91
C GLY A 76 -28.72 33.93 -15.33
N THR A 77 -28.26 34.64 -16.36
CA THR A 77 -28.49 34.26 -17.76
C THR A 77 -27.23 34.33 -18.63
N PHE A 78 -27.19 33.53 -19.70
CA PHE A 78 -26.06 33.42 -20.63
C PHE A 78 -26.51 32.94 -22.02
N VAL A 79 -25.64 33.07 -23.01
CA VAL A 79 -25.79 32.57 -24.38
C VAL A 79 -24.78 31.45 -24.61
N ARG A 80 -25.27 30.20 -24.73
CA ARG A 80 -24.39 29.02 -24.90
C ARG A 80 -23.56 29.13 -26.15
N ASP A 81 -24.15 29.36 -27.33
CA ASP A 81 -23.43 29.27 -28.62
C ASP A 81 -22.83 30.59 -29.10
N GLY A 82 -22.91 31.63 -28.26
CA GLY A 82 -22.53 33.00 -28.62
C GLY A 82 -23.48 33.62 -29.64
N SER A 83 -23.09 34.76 -30.20
CA SER A 83 -23.85 35.49 -31.21
C SER A 83 -25.30 35.84 -30.80
N GLY A 84 -25.54 36.09 -29.51
CA GLY A 84 -26.88 36.41 -29.00
C GLY A 84 -27.46 37.65 -29.67
N LYS A 85 -28.62 37.53 -30.31
CA LYS A 85 -29.19 38.57 -31.17
C LYS A 85 -30.08 39.57 -30.44
N ASP A 86 -30.50 39.24 -29.23
CA ASP A 86 -31.46 39.99 -28.45
C ASP A 86 -31.41 39.52 -26.97
N PRO A 87 -32.07 40.22 -26.03
CA PRO A 87 -32.12 39.78 -24.64
C PRO A 87 -32.76 38.40 -24.42
N LEU A 88 -33.66 37.93 -25.31
CA LEU A 88 -34.30 36.61 -25.21
C LEU A 88 -33.35 35.47 -25.60
N SER A 89 -32.24 35.80 -26.27
CA SER A 89 -31.13 34.89 -26.54
C SER A 89 -30.41 34.48 -25.24
N CYS A 90 -30.43 35.33 -24.21
CA CYS A 90 -29.90 35.01 -22.88
C CYS A 90 -30.82 34.00 -22.18
N LYS A 91 -30.36 32.75 -22.04
CA LYS A 91 -31.07 31.67 -21.36
C LYS A 91 -30.62 31.56 -19.91
N VAL A 92 -31.48 31.01 -19.06
CA VAL A 92 -31.18 30.81 -17.63
C VAL A 92 -29.95 29.92 -17.46
N CYS A 93 -29.09 30.28 -16.51
CA CYS A 93 -27.91 29.51 -16.17
C CYS A 93 -28.25 28.05 -15.80
N PRO A 94 -27.39 27.07 -16.17
CA PRO A 94 -27.59 25.65 -15.89
C PRO A 94 -27.69 25.33 -14.39
N THR A 95 -28.15 24.11 -14.05
CA THR A 95 -28.19 23.65 -12.65
C THR A 95 -26.80 23.58 -12.03
N GLY A 96 -26.70 23.85 -10.72
CA GLY A 96 -25.43 23.87 -9.98
C GLY A 96 -24.58 25.14 -10.16
N THR A 97 -25.08 26.14 -10.89
CA THR A 97 -24.39 27.43 -11.10
C THR A 97 -24.99 28.55 -10.25
N ASN A 98 -24.19 29.60 -10.00
CA ASN A 98 -24.59 30.82 -9.34
C ASN A 98 -25.47 31.69 -10.27
N LYS A 99 -26.73 31.87 -9.87
CA LYS A 99 -27.74 32.64 -10.64
C LYS A 99 -27.84 34.11 -10.23
N SER A 100 -27.03 34.56 -9.27
CA SER A 100 -27.01 35.93 -8.76
C SER A 100 -25.83 36.75 -9.30
N ALA A 101 -25.08 36.20 -10.26
CA ALA A 101 -23.92 36.85 -10.86
C ALA A 101 -24.07 36.95 -12.38
N LEU A 102 -23.34 37.88 -12.98
CA LEU A 102 -23.18 37.97 -14.42
C LEU A 102 -22.29 36.82 -14.92
N ALA A 103 -22.70 36.16 -16.01
CA ALA A 103 -21.97 35.03 -16.56
C ALA A 103 -20.62 35.42 -17.20
N GLY A 104 -20.52 36.60 -17.81
CA GLY A 104 -19.28 37.05 -18.47
C GLY A 104 -18.70 36.01 -19.46
N PHE A 105 -17.39 35.98 -19.63
CA PHE A 105 -16.71 35.05 -20.57
C PHE A 105 -16.58 33.61 -20.03
N ARG A 106 -16.68 33.40 -18.72
CA ARG A 106 -16.56 32.08 -18.07
C ARG A 106 -17.89 31.32 -18.00
N ALA A 107 -18.95 31.88 -18.59
CA ALA A 107 -20.33 31.48 -18.33
C ALA A 107 -20.66 31.58 -16.83
N CYS A 108 -21.82 31.06 -16.44
CA CYS A 108 -22.25 31.08 -15.05
C CYS A 108 -21.32 30.23 -14.18
N SER A 109 -20.71 30.83 -13.15
CA SER A 109 -19.80 30.14 -12.23
C SER A 109 -20.53 29.05 -11.45
N CYS A 110 -19.84 27.98 -11.06
CA CYS A 110 -20.42 26.96 -10.19
C CYS A 110 -20.69 27.51 -8.79
N LEU A 111 -21.64 26.90 -8.08
CA LEU A 111 -21.81 27.10 -6.64
C LEU A 111 -20.59 26.55 -5.88
N GLU A 112 -20.43 26.95 -4.61
CA GLU A 112 -19.42 26.35 -3.75
C GLU A 112 -19.61 24.84 -3.63
N ASN A 113 -18.52 24.08 -3.65
CA ASN A 113 -18.54 22.61 -3.64
C ASN A 113 -19.24 21.98 -4.87
N TYR A 114 -19.20 22.65 -6.02
CA TYR A 114 -19.61 22.11 -7.32
C TYR A 114 -18.46 22.22 -8.33
N PHE A 115 -18.43 21.31 -9.29
CA PHE A 115 -17.47 21.32 -10.41
C PHE A 115 -18.20 21.09 -11.74
N ARG A 116 -17.53 21.31 -12.87
CA ARG A 116 -18.09 21.03 -14.21
C ARG A 116 -17.06 20.39 -15.14
N ARG A 117 -17.56 19.80 -16.22
CA ARG A 117 -16.77 19.17 -17.30
C ARG A 117 -16.92 19.87 -18.66
N ASP A 118 -17.83 20.83 -18.76
CA ASP A 118 -18.02 21.70 -19.91
C ASP A 118 -18.13 23.13 -19.39
N ARG A 119 -17.35 24.04 -19.99
CA ARG A 119 -17.29 25.47 -19.64
C ARG A 119 -18.65 26.18 -19.72
N PHE A 120 -19.60 25.67 -20.48
CA PHE A 120 -20.90 26.31 -20.74
C PHE A 120 -22.10 25.44 -20.31
N ASP A 121 -21.87 24.36 -19.57
CA ASP A 121 -22.92 23.44 -19.12
C ASP A 121 -23.10 23.44 -17.58
N LYS A 122 -23.95 22.54 -17.08
CA LYS A 122 -24.27 22.34 -15.66
C LYS A 122 -23.03 22.04 -14.81
N CYS A 123 -23.14 22.40 -13.53
CA CYS A 123 -22.22 21.94 -12.51
C CYS A 123 -22.83 20.80 -11.71
N GLU A 124 -21.97 19.90 -11.25
CA GLU A 124 -22.29 18.70 -10.48
C GLU A 124 -21.74 18.85 -9.06
N LEU A 125 -22.44 18.25 -8.09
CA LEU A 125 -22.04 18.32 -6.69
C LEU A 125 -20.70 17.60 -6.52
N CYS A 126 -19.78 18.19 -5.77
CA CYS A 126 -18.49 17.57 -5.49
C CYS A 126 -18.68 16.26 -4.72
N PRO A 127 -17.90 15.21 -5.04
CA PRO A 127 -17.86 13.99 -4.23
C PRO A 127 -17.53 14.31 -2.76
N GLN A 128 -18.14 13.56 -1.83
CA GLN A 128 -18.04 13.88 -0.39
C GLN A 128 -16.67 13.59 0.24
N GLU A 129 -15.87 12.70 -0.36
CA GLU A 129 -14.58 12.28 0.22
C GLU A 129 -13.42 12.43 -0.77
N GLY A 130 -12.29 12.88 -0.25
CA GLY A 130 -10.98 12.81 -0.90
C GLY A 130 -10.68 13.83 -1.98
N VAL A 131 -11.63 14.70 -2.29
CA VAL A 131 -11.49 15.75 -3.30
C VAL A 131 -12.03 17.07 -2.78
N HIS A 132 -11.61 18.16 -3.42
CA HIS A 132 -12.05 19.51 -3.14
C HIS A 132 -12.45 20.17 -4.45
N CYS A 133 -13.64 20.78 -4.51
CA CYS A 133 -14.13 21.44 -5.71
C CYS A 133 -14.20 22.95 -5.49
N LYS A 134 -13.36 23.69 -6.22
CA LYS A 134 -13.24 25.14 -6.15
C LYS A 134 -13.01 25.71 -7.54
N ASN A 135 -13.54 26.90 -7.80
CA ASN A 135 -13.38 27.60 -9.08
C ASN A 135 -13.85 26.81 -10.32
N ASP A 136 -14.89 25.98 -10.16
CA ASP A 136 -15.53 25.13 -11.19
C ASP A 136 -14.81 23.81 -11.53
N TYR A 137 -13.72 23.45 -10.85
CA TYR A 137 -12.98 22.21 -11.10
C TYR A 137 -12.64 21.46 -9.81
N MET A 138 -12.13 20.23 -9.95
CA MET A 138 -11.86 19.30 -8.86
C MET A 138 -10.35 19.10 -8.67
N THR A 139 -9.91 19.16 -7.41
CA THR A 139 -8.54 18.87 -6.96
C THR A 139 -8.57 17.76 -5.91
N ILE A 140 -7.43 17.14 -5.65
CA ILE A 140 -7.31 16.12 -4.60
C ILE A 140 -7.07 16.76 -3.24
N SER A 141 -7.67 16.18 -2.19
CA SER A 141 -7.50 16.60 -0.81
C SER A 141 -6.27 15.96 -0.14
N GLN A 142 -5.75 16.61 0.91
CA GLN A 142 -4.71 16.05 1.78
C GLN A 142 -5.12 14.69 2.37
N GLY A 143 -4.16 13.75 2.41
CA GLY A 143 -4.39 12.39 2.90
C GLY A 143 -5.04 11.43 1.89
N TYR A 144 -5.24 11.86 0.65
CA TYR A 144 -5.82 11.06 -0.41
C TYR A 144 -4.89 10.91 -1.62
N TYR A 145 -5.09 9.83 -2.36
CA TYR A 145 -4.39 9.52 -3.60
C TYR A 145 -5.39 9.14 -4.69
N TRP A 146 -5.15 9.63 -5.90
CA TRP A 146 -5.88 9.20 -7.09
C TRP A 146 -4.90 8.95 -8.22
N ASN A 147 -5.28 8.09 -9.18
CA ASN A 147 -4.39 7.76 -10.28
C ASN A 147 -5.03 8.13 -11.62
N TRP A 148 -4.28 8.87 -12.42
CA TRP A 148 -4.68 9.32 -13.75
C TRP A 148 -4.27 8.36 -14.87
N SER A 149 -3.66 7.20 -14.59
CA SER A 149 -3.07 6.30 -15.60
C SER A 149 -4.03 5.79 -16.68
N TYR A 150 -5.34 5.86 -16.44
CA TYR A 150 -6.38 5.38 -17.37
C TYR A 150 -6.98 6.49 -18.24
N THR A 151 -6.67 7.77 -17.97
CA THR A 151 -7.24 8.93 -18.67
C THR A 151 -6.16 9.99 -18.94
N ASN A 152 -6.41 10.90 -19.88
CA ASN A 152 -5.42 11.92 -20.22
C ASN A 152 -5.48 13.10 -19.24
N ILE A 153 -4.58 13.13 -18.26
CA ILE A 153 -4.47 14.24 -17.31
C ILE A 153 -4.20 15.59 -17.98
N ASP A 154 -3.48 15.61 -19.11
CA ASP A 154 -3.14 16.85 -19.78
C ASP A 154 -4.35 17.46 -20.51
N GLU A 155 -5.29 16.63 -20.95
CA GLU A 155 -6.60 17.10 -21.44
C GLU A 155 -7.35 17.83 -20.32
N TYR A 156 -7.42 17.22 -19.12
CA TYR A 156 -8.09 17.85 -17.98
C TYR A 156 -7.38 19.13 -17.53
N LYS A 157 -6.04 19.16 -17.49
CA LYS A 157 -5.28 20.38 -17.16
C LYS A 157 -5.56 21.52 -18.15
N ARG A 158 -5.55 21.24 -19.46
CA ARG A 158 -5.88 22.25 -20.48
C ARG A 158 -7.32 22.74 -20.33
N PHE A 159 -8.26 21.84 -20.03
CA PHE A 159 -9.64 22.22 -19.71
C PHE A 159 -9.70 23.16 -18.49
N VAL A 160 -8.97 22.86 -17.41
CA VAL A 160 -8.93 23.72 -16.21
C VAL A 160 -8.28 25.08 -16.51
N GLU A 161 -7.18 25.12 -17.27
CA GLU A 161 -6.55 26.37 -17.74
C GLU A 161 -7.53 27.19 -18.60
N ASN A 162 -8.30 26.52 -19.46
CA ASN A 162 -9.36 27.13 -20.25
C ASN A 162 -10.42 27.74 -19.34
N LEU A 163 -10.94 26.97 -18.36
CA LEU A 163 -11.92 27.43 -17.39
C LEU A 163 -11.47 28.70 -16.66
N LEU A 164 -10.19 28.81 -16.35
CA LEU A 164 -9.59 29.96 -15.66
C LEU A 164 -9.29 31.17 -16.57
N THR A 165 -9.64 31.11 -17.86
CA THR A 165 -9.48 32.23 -18.79
C THR A 165 -10.70 33.16 -18.77
N PHE A 166 -10.51 34.43 -18.37
CA PHE A 166 -11.58 35.41 -18.12
C PHE A 166 -11.92 36.35 -19.30
N ASN A 167 -11.48 36.00 -20.51
CA ASN A 167 -11.68 36.80 -21.72
C ASN A 167 -12.06 35.89 -22.91
N ASP A 168 -12.23 36.46 -24.11
CA ASP A 168 -12.57 35.70 -25.33
C ASP A 168 -11.37 35.00 -25.99
N SER A 169 -10.18 35.04 -25.39
CA SER A 169 -8.99 34.37 -25.95
C SER A 169 -8.86 32.91 -25.49
N TYR A 170 -9.91 32.33 -24.93
CA TYR A 170 -9.92 30.93 -24.53
C TYR A 170 -9.88 30.02 -25.77
N GLU A 171 -9.27 28.86 -25.61
CA GLU A 171 -9.12 27.89 -26.69
C GLU A 171 -10.44 27.13 -26.91
N LYS A 172 -10.94 27.10 -28.14
CA LYS A 172 -12.28 26.55 -28.42
C LYS A 172 -12.31 25.02 -28.31
N ASP A 173 -11.17 24.37 -28.56
CA ASP A 173 -11.03 22.91 -28.62
C ASP A 173 -10.94 22.27 -27.23
N THR A 174 -10.63 23.04 -26.18
CA THR A 174 -10.45 22.58 -24.79
C THR A 174 -11.56 23.07 -23.86
N THR A 175 -12.75 23.36 -24.42
CA THR A 175 -13.91 23.84 -23.65
C THR A 175 -14.66 22.75 -22.88
N MET A 176 -14.34 21.48 -23.14
CA MET A 176 -14.96 20.31 -22.54
C MET A 176 -13.91 19.23 -22.25
N PHE A 177 -14.10 18.51 -21.16
CA PHE A 177 -13.35 17.31 -20.80
C PHE A 177 -14.26 16.08 -20.95
N ASN A 178 -13.90 15.17 -21.85
CA ASN A 178 -14.72 13.99 -22.17
C ASN A 178 -14.36 12.75 -21.33
N GLY A 179 -13.24 12.78 -20.61
CA GLY A 179 -12.81 11.68 -19.76
C GLY A 179 -13.62 11.56 -18.47
N SER A 180 -13.42 10.45 -17.76
CA SER A 180 -13.90 10.28 -16.39
C SER A 180 -12.86 10.75 -15.39
N LEU A 181 -13.33 11.38 -14.30
CA LEU A 181 -12.45 11.84 -13.24
C LEU A 181 -12.04 10.68 -12.32
N PRO A 182 -10.81 10.72 -11.78
CA PRO A 182 -10.32 9.62 -10.97
C PRO A 182 -10.95 9.63 -9.60
N LYS A 183 -11.16 8.42 -9.07
CA LYS A 183 -11.67 8.24 -7.72
C LYS A 183 -10.54 8.44 -6.72
N ALA A 184 -10.76 9.30 -5.73
CA ALA A 184 -9.85 9.48 -4.62
C ALA A 184 -9.95 8.32 -3.63
N HIS A 185 -8.79 7.85 -3.18
CA HIS A 185 -8.64 6.80 -2.19
C HIS A 185 -7.83 7.31 -1.01
N LYS A 186 -8.23 6.97 0.21
CA LYS A 186 -7.51 7.38 1.41
C LYS A 186 -6.15 6.68 1.45
N CYS A 187 -5.09 7.44 1.72
CA CYS A 187 -3.76 6.87 1.90
C CYS A 187 -3.68 6.08 3.21
N LEU A 188 -2.82 5.07 3.26
CA LEU A 188 -2.67 4.21 4.44
C LEU A 188 -2.26 5.03 5.68
N LYS A 189 -1.48 6.09 5.45
CA LYS A 189 -1.15 7.16 6.39
C LYS A 189 -1.53 8.48 5.74
N SER A 190 -2.28 9.33 6.44
CA SER A 190 -2.66 10.66 5.92
C SER A 190 -1.44 11.48 5.51
N ASP A 191 -0.38 11.43 6.32
CA ASP A 191 0.80 12.26 6.16
C ASP A 191 1.67 11.85 4.97
N SER A 192 1.51 10.61 4.46
CA SER A 192 2.21 10.16 3.25
C SER A 192 1.72 10.87 1.99
N CYS A 193 0.47 11.35 2.00
CA CYS A 193 -0.14 12.07 0.89
C CYS A 193 -0.31 13.54 1.28
N SER A 194 0.77 14.30 1.07
CA SER A 194 0.88 15.71 1.45
C SER A 194 -0.26 16.53 0.84
N ASN A 195 -0.37 16.59 -0.50
CA ASN A 195 -1.33 17.42 -1.23
C ASN A 195 -1.60 18.79 -0.56
N ASP A 196 -0.56 19.44 -0.04
CA ASP A 196 -0.70 20.65 0.80
C ASP A 196 -1.25 21.86 0.02
N VAL A 197 -1.26 21.79 -1.31
CA VAL A 197 -1.78 22.79 -2.22
C VAL A 197 -2.82 22.13 -3.13
N ASP A 198 -3.91 22.85 -3.45
CA ASP A 198 -4.90 22.46 -4.44
C ASP A 198 -4.21 22.08 -5.77
N GLN A 199 -4.04 20.78 -6.01
CA GLN A 199 -3.36 20.23 -7.18
C GLN A 199 -4.21 19.16 -7.87
N ILE A 200 -4.06 19.07 -9.20
CA ILE A 200 -4.78 18.10 -10.02
C ILE A 200 -4.11 16.72 -9.97
N LYS A 201 -2.78 16.64 -10.02
CA LYS A 201 -2.08 15.34 -10.08
C LYS A 201 -2.00 14.66 -8.72
N GLY A 202 -1.89 15.46 -7.65
CA GLY A 202 -1.48 14.99 -6.32
C GLY A 202 0.02 14.74 -6.21
N ASN A 203 0.53 14.77 -4.98
CA ASN A 203 1.92 14.53 -4.66
C ASN A 203 2.05 13.72 -3.35
N CYS A 204 3.12 12.91 -3.29
CA CYS A 204 3.51 12.24 -2.07
C CYS A 204 4.36 13.17 -1.19
N ALA A 205 4.36 12.93 0.11
CA ALA A 205 5.30 13.55 1.03
C ALA A 205 6.74 13.07 0.77
N GLU A 206 7.71 13.81 1.30
CA GLU A 206 9.13 13.52 1.13
C GLU A 206 9.49 12.08 1.57
N GLY A 207 10.23 11.37 0.72
CA GLY A 207 10.64 9.99 0.96
C GLY A 207 9.59 8.92 0.66
N TYR A 208 8.37 9.32 0.25
CA TYR A 208 7.30 8.41 -0.16
C TYR A 208 7.06 8.46 -1.67
N ILE A 209 6.88 7.29 -2.27
CA ILE A 209 6.63 7.10 -3.70
C ILE A 209 5.62 5.97 -3.93
N GLY A 210 5.22 5.80 -5.19
CA GLY A 210 4.37 4.68 -5.62
C GLY A 210 2.88 4.92 -5.37
N TRP A 211 2.11 3.85 -5.51
CA TRP A 211 0.65 3.87 -5.37
C TRP A 211 0.25 4.23 -3.93
N MET A 212 -0.66 5.19 -3.73
CA MET A 212 -1.06 5.67 -2.40
C MET A 212 0.11 6.12 -1.50
N CYS A 213 1.26 6.44 -2.09
CA CYS A 213 2.45 6.87 -1.38
C CYS A 213 2.90 5.88 -0.28
N THR A 214 2.79 4.57 -0.55
CA THR A 214 3.10 3.52 0.43
C THR A 214 4.55 3.06 0.42
N ASN A 215 5.29 3.31 -0.67
CA ASN A 215 6.65 2.80 -0.85
C ASN A 215 7.66 3.89 -0.50
N CYS A 216 8.83 3.49 -0.02
CA CYS A 216 9.90 4.42 0.27
C CYS A 216 10.79 4.65 -0.95
N ASP A 217 11.21 5.91 -1.10
CA ASP A 217 12.20 6.32 -2.09
C ASP A 217 13.59 5.71 -1.79
N GLU A 218 14.53 5.77 -2.74
CA GLU A 218 15.83 5.10 -2.66
C GLU A 218 16.68 5.52 -1.44
N GLU A 219 16.54 6.77 -0.99
CA GLU A 219 17.24 7.31 0.19
C GLU A 219 16.53 7.01 1.52
N PHE A 220 15.40 6.30 1.47
CA PHE A 220 14.55 6.02 2.62
C PHE A 220 14.31 4.51 2.77
N PHE A 221 14.04 4.08 4.00
CA PHE A 221 13.67 2.70 4.30
C PHE A 221 12.40 2.64 5.15
N PRO A 222 11.56 1.60 4.96
CA PRO A 222 10.30 1.47 5.69
C PRO A 222 10.56 0.99 7.13
N ILE A 223 9.89 1.63 8.09
CA ILE A 223 9.80 1.22 9.49
C ILE A 223 8.38 1.49 9.98
N PHE A 224 7.64 0.45 10.39
CA PHE A 224 6.23 0.57 10.86
C PHE A 224 5.32 1.36 9.89
N GLY A 225 5.48 1.15 8.58
CA GLY A 225 4.72 1.87 7.56
C GLY A 225 5.13 3.33 7.35
N PHE A 226 6.23 3.80 7.96
CA PHE A 226 6.80 5.12 7.71
C PHE A 226 8.13 5.04 6.97
N CYS A 227 8.38 5.98 6.07
CA CYS A 227 9.65 6.10 5.39
C CYS A 227 10.60 6.98 6.19
N ARG A 228 11.79 6.44 6.52
CA ARG A 228 12.83 7.13 7.27
C ARG A 228 14.11 7.22 6.45
N PRO A 229 14.87 8.32 6.56
CA PRO A 229 16.10 8.48 5.82
C PRO A 229 17.12 7.42 6.23
N CYS A 230 17.83 6.86 5.26
CA CYS A 230 18.82 5.82 5.47
C CYS A 230 19.94 6.29 6.43
N PRO A 231 20.33 5.48 7.43
CA PRO A 231 21.40 5.84 8.35
C PRO A 231 22.76 5.78 7.65
N ALA A 232 23.75 6.49 8.18
CA ALA A 232 25.13 6.32 7.72
C ALA A 232 25.65 4.89 8.02
N LEU A 233 26.45 4.33 7.12
CA LEU A 233 26.95 2.94 7.20
C LEU A 233 27.59 2.60 8.56
N LYS A 234 28.32 3.54 9.16
CA LYS A 234 28.94 3.38 10.48
C LYS A 234 27.93 3.08 11.60
N TYR A 235 26.77 3.74 11.58
CA TYR A 235 25.73 3.54 12.60
C TYR A 235 25.03 2.20 12.39
N PHE A 236 24.79 1.81 11.13
CA PHE A 236 24.24 0.51 10.80
C PHE A 236 25.15 -0.66 11.24
N ILE A 237 26.47 -0.56 10.98
CA ILE A 237 27.44 -1.59 11.41
C ILE A 237 27.49 -1.70 12.93
N LEU A 238 27.51 -0.55 13.63
CA LEU A 238 27.51 -0.53 15.09
C LEU A 238 26.26 -1.20 15.66
N GLU A 239 25.07 -0.79 15.19
CA GLU A 239 23.79 -1.36 15.62
C GLU A 239 23.73 -2.88 15.37
N SER A 240 24.11 -3.32 14.17
CA SER A 240 24.12 -4.74 13.80
C SER A 240 25.10 -5.55 14.62
N SER A 241 26.28 -5.00 14.92
CA SER A 241 27.30 -5.66 15.74
C SER A 241 26.83 -5.84 17.18
N VAL A 242 26.19 -4.83 17.78
CA VAL A 242 25.62 -4.93 19.12
C VAL A 242 24.54 -6.01 19.18
N ILE A 243 23.65 -6.05 18.20
CA ILE A 243 22.60 -7.08 18.11
C ILE A 243 23.22 -8.48 18.00
N LEU A 244 24.22 -8.68 17.13
CA LEU A 244 24.91 -9.96 16.98
C LEU A 244 25.63 -10.40 18.25
N ILE A 245 26.24 -9.47 18.99
CA ILE A 245 26.89 -9.76 20.29
C ILE A 245 25.84 -10.21 21.31
N ILE A 246 24.69 -9.52 21.40
CA ILE A 246 23.61 -9.89 22.31
C ILE A 246 23.07 -11.29 21.95
N LEU A 247 22.84 -11.57 20.67
CA LEU A 247 22.41 -12.88 20.17
C LEU A 247 23.44 -13.97 20.50
N ALA A 248 24.72 -13.72 20.26
CA ALA A 248 25.79 -14.67 20.56
C ALA A 248 25.90 -14.94 22.07
N LEU A 249 25.80 -13.90 22.90
CA LEU A 249 25.77 -14.03 24.37
C LEU A 249 24.56 -14.83 24.83
N PHE A 250 23.39 -14.55 24.28
CA PHE A 250 22.15 -15.29 24.58
C PHE A 250 22.28 -16.77 24.21
N LEU A 251 22.72 -17.08 22.98
CA LEU A 251 22.96 -18.46 22.52
C LEU A 251 24.04 -19.16 23.35
N PHE A 252 25.11 -18.45 23.72
CA PHE A 252 26.17 -18.98 24.57
C PHE A 252 25.64 -19.30 25.98
N LEU A 253 24.85 -18.41 26.58
CA LEU A 253 24.21 -18.63 27.88
C LEU A 253 23.26 -19.83 27.80
N LEU A 254 22.43 -19.92 26.77
CA LEU A 254 21.57 -21.09 26.54
C LEU A 254 22.39 -22.38 26.42
N PHE A 255 23.45 -22.38 25.62
CA PHE A 255 24.29 -23.54 25.39
C PHE A 255 25.06 -23.98 26.66
N LYS A 256 25.70 -23.04 27.35
CA LYS A 256 26.41 -23.28 28.62
C LYS A 256 25.48 -23.90 29.65
N THR A 257 24.25 -23.42 29.70
CA THR A 257 23.27 -23.85 30.67
C THR A 257 22.63 -25.19 30.32
N TYR A 258 22.37 -25.42 29.03
CA TYR A 258 21.95 -26.72 28.51
C TYR A 258 23.01 -27.80 28.77
N ARG A 259 24.30 -27.46 28.62
CA ARG A 259 25.42 -28.37 28.90
C ARG A 259 25.59 -28.67 30.39
N ASN A 260 25.28 -27.70 31.26
CA ASN A 260 25.40 -27.85 32.72
C ASN A 260 24.21 -28.54 33.39
N LYS A 261 23.21 -29.02 32.62
CA LYS A 261 22.05 -29.74 33.16
C LYS A 261 22.47 -31.12 33.70
N LYS A 262 23.01 -31.18 34.92
CA LYS A 262 23.09 -32.39 35.74
C LYS A 262 21.68 -32.72 36.26
N ARG A 263 21.35 -34.00 36.25
CA ARG A 263 20.01 -34.64 36.32
C ARG A 263 19.11 -34.30 37.54
N ARG A 264 19.37 -33.26 38.34
CA ARG A 264 18.61 -33.02 39.59
C ARG A 264 18.62 -31.54 39.99
N SER A 265 17.53 -30.85 39.66
CA SER A 265 16.98 -29.59 40.24
C SER A 265 16.39 -28.74 39.12
N ARG A 266 15.08 -28.40 39.20
CA ARG A 266 14.47 -27.32 38.40
C ARG A 266 15.33 -26.08 38.61
N SER A 267 16.03 -25.68 37.55
CA SER A 267 16.89 -24.49 37.58
C SER A 267 16.06 -23.29 37.16
N LEU A 268 16.40 -22.08 37.64
CA LEU A 268 15.85 -20.78 37.20
C LEU A 268 15.73 -20.68 35.67
N VAL A 269 16.57 -21.45 34.98
CA VAL A 269 16.69 -21.58 33.54
C VAL A 269 15.44 -22.16 32.88
N ASP A 270 14.83 -23.21 33.46
CA ASP A 270 13.61 -23.81 32.90
C ASP A 270 12.44 -22.81 32.96
N SER A 271 12.36 -22.04 34.06
CA SER A 271 11.43 -20.91 34.16
C SER A 271 11.75 -19.80 33.15
N THR A 272 13.03 -19.43 32.94
CA THR A 272 13.37 -18.42 31.92
C THR A 272 13.14 -18.88 30.49
N LEU A 273 13.35 -20.16 30.16
CA LEU A 273 13.07 -20.71 28.82
C LEU A 273 11.57 -20.77 28.55
N ALA A 274 10.78 -21.15 29.55
CA ALA A 274 9.32 -21.06 29.46
C ALA A 274 8.87 -19.61 29.27
N LEU A 275 9.40 -18.66 30.05
CA LEU A 275 9.06 -17.23 29.92
C LEU A 275 9.46 -16.67 28.54
N THR A 276 10.64 -17.02 28.03
CA THR A 276 11.09 -16.60 26.70
C THR A 276 10.21 -17.17 25.60
N LYS A 277 9.75 -18.42 25.70
CA LYS A 277 8.79 -19.00 24.74
C LYS A 277 7.46 -18.24 24.74
N ILE A 278 6.96 -17.84 25.91
CA ILE A 278 5.74 -17.04 26.06
C ILE A 278 5.93 -15.64 25.44
N VAL A 279 7.00 -14.96 25.80
CA VAL A 279 7.34 -13.62 25.28
C VAL A 279 7.49 -13.66 23.76
N LEU A 280 8.28 -14.59 23.23
CA LEU A 280 8.43 -14.77 21.79
C LEU A 280 7.09 -15.10 21.12
N GLY A 281 6.30 -16.00 21.71
CA GLY A 281 5.01 -16.40 21.14
C GLY A 281 3.92 -15.33 21.16
N PHE A 282 3.96 -14.42 22.14
CA PHE A 282 3.09 -13.25 22.19
C PHE A 282 3.54 -12.18 21.17
N TYR A 283 4.82 -11.83 21.18
CA TYR A 283 5.33 -10.76 20.33
C TYR A 283 5.32 -11.13 18.84
N GLN A 284 5.63 -12.39 18.47
CA GLN A 284 5.57 -12.88 17.08
C GLN A 284 4.24 -12.61 16.38
N ILE A 285 3.13 -12.45 17.12
CA ILE A 285 1.81 -12.14 16.57
C ILE A 285 1.48 -10.64 16.71
N MET A 286 2.02 -9.98 17.74
CA MET A 286 1.73 -8.57 18.03
C MET A 286 2.49 -7.58 17.15
N ALA A 287 3.69 -7.89 16.62
CA ALA A 287 4.32 -6.98 15.64
C ALA A 287 3.53 -6.85 14.35
N GLU A 288 2.88 -7.93 13.92
CA GLU A 288 1.97 -7.84 12.79
C GLU A 288 0.85 -6.83 13.12
N PHE A 289 0.23 -6.92 14.29
CA PHE A 289 -0.73 -5.92 14.73
C PHE A 289 -0.17 -4.47 14.80
N TRP A 290 1.09 -4.26 15.18
CA TRP A 290 1.67 -2.91 15.33
C TRP A 290 1.86 -2.14 14.02
N GLU A 291 2.08 -2.82 12.89
CA GLU A 291 2.18 -2.17 11.57
C GLU A 291 0.84 -1.58 11.09
N SER A 292 -0.28 -2.00 11.68
CA SER A 292 -1.63 -1.66 11.24
C SER A 292 -2.22 -0.39 11.84
N ILE A 293 -1.80 -0.03 13.04
CA ILE A 293 -2.43 1.06 13.77
C ILE A 293 -2.00 2.38 13.14
N ASP A 294 -2.94 3.31 12.97
CA ASP A 294 -2.61 4.68 12.61
C ASP A 294 -2.02 5.40 13.81
N VAL A 295 -0.68 5.44 13.85
CA VAL A 295 0.16 5.85 14.97
C VAL A 295 0.21 7.38 15.12
N ILE A 296 -0.95 8.05 15.02
CA ILE A 296 -1.05 9.50 15.12
C ILE A 296 -0.75 9.99 16.56
N PHE A 297 -0.75 9.11 17.56
CA PHE A 297 -0.53 9.49 18.97
C PHE A 297 0.59 8.77 19.70
N TRP A 298 1.50 8.01 19.05
CA TRP A 298 2.54 7.35 19.84
C TRP A 298 3.74 8.25 20.11
N PRO A 299 4.10 8.47 21.39
CA PRO A 299 5.37 9.05 21.77
C PRO A 299 6.55 8.31 21.12
N GLN A 300 7.65 9.04 20.87
CA GLN A 300 8.90 8.51 20.30
C GLN A 300 9.39 7.23 21.00
N PHE A 301 9.13 7.11 22.31
CA PHE A 301 9.46 5.93 23.13
C PHE A 301 8.86 4.62 22.61
N PHE A 302 7.57 4.62 22.26
CA PHE A 302 6.92 3.39 21.80
C PHE A 302 7.40 2.97 20.41
N ARG A 303 7.80 3.94 19.57
CA ARG A 303 8.44 3.66 18.27
C ARG A 303 9.81 2.97 18.46
N SER A 304 10.58 3.39 19.47
CA SER A 304 11.85 2.74 19.80
C SER A 304 11.67 1.33 20.35
N ILE A 305 10.68 1.10 21.22
CA ILE A 305 10.38 -0.25 21.73
C ILE A 305 9.96 -1.17 20.60
N ALA A 306 9.09 -0.71 19.71
CA ALA A 306 8.62 -1.52 18.59
C ALA A 306 9.80 -1.99 17.71
N ALA A 307 10.79 -1.12 17.42
CA ALA A 307 11.96 -1.49 16.63
C ALA A 307 12.82 -2.60 17.29
N TRP A 308 12.91 -2.61 18.63
CA TRP A 308 13.57 -3.70 19.36
C TRP A 308 12.76 -5.00 19.35
N LEU A 309 11.42 -4.90 19.37
CA LEU A 309 10.52 -6.05 19.34
C LEU A 309 10.56 -6.80 18.00
N ASP A 310 10.82 -6.10 16.89
CA ASP A 310 10.98 -6.69 15.56
C ASP A 310 12.25 -7.57 15.45
N VAL A 311 13.35 -7.14 16.07
CA VAL A 311 14.61 -7.90 16.11
C VAL A 311 14.44 -9.22 16.87
N LEU A 312 13.66 -9.21 17.96
CA LEU A 312 13.41 -10.40 18.77
C LEU A 312 12.60 -11.49 18.04
N GLN A 313 11.92 -11.15 16.96
CA GLN A 313 11.04 -12.08 16.24
C GLN A 313 11.74 -12.87 15.14
N PHE A 314 13.00 -12.57 14.83
CA PHE A 314 13.68 -13.07 13.65
C PHE A 314 12.88 -12.85 12.37
N ASN A 315 12.09 -11.77 12.29
CA ASN A 315 11.39 -11.46 11.07
C ASN A 315 12.42 -11.07 10.00
N ILE A 316 12.61 -11.99 9.05
CA ILE A 316 13.67 -11.93 8.04
C ILE A 316 13.50 -10.67 7.19
N SER A 317 12.26 -10.20 6.97
CA SER A 317 11.99 -8.95 6.25
C SER A 317 12.59 -7.74 6.98
N SER A 318 12.22 -7.46 8.23
CA SER A 318 12.67 -6.26 8.95
C SER A 318 14.18 -6.21 9.23
N ILE A 319 14.80 -7.36 9.51
CA ILE A 319 16.25 -7.46 9.78
C ILE A 319 17.08 -7.25 8.51
N LEU A 320 16.57 -7.64 7.34
CA LEU A 320 17.28 -7.58 6.06
C LEU A 320 16.87 -6.40 5.15
N ILE A 321 15.87 -5.59 5.52
CA ILE A 321 15.46 -4.40 4.76
C ILE A 321 16.50 -3.26 4.85
N LYS A 322 17.14 -3.04 6.01
CA LYS A 322 18.19 -2.00 6.16
C LYS A 322 19.36 -2.11 5.16
N PRO A 323 19.84 -3.31 4.80
CA PRO A 323 20.77 -3.51 3.70
C PRO A 323 20.40 -2.85 2.36
N LYS A 324 19.10 -2.64 2.03
CA LYS A 324 18.68 -1.95 0.81
C LYS A 324 19.30 -0.55 0.69
N CYS A 325 19.49 0.14 1.81
CA CYS A 325 20.13 1.47 1.85
C CYS A 325 21.58 1.46 1.35
N PHE A 326 22.29 0.34 1.41
CA PHE A 326 23.72 0.24 1.07
C PHE A 326 23.99 -0.66 -0.13
N TRP A 327 23.12 -1.66 -0.34
CA TRP A 327 23.21 -2.62 -1.42
C TRP A 327 21.83 -2.77 -2.08
N PRO A 328 21.52 -1.92 -3.08
CA PRO A 328 20.23 -1.93 -3.78
C PRO A 328 19.90 -3.28 -4.44
N ALA A 329 20.91 -4.08 -4.76
CA ALA A 329 20.76 -5.42 -5.32
C ALA A 329 20.07 -6.43 -4.38
N PHE A 330 20.02 -6.15 -3.07
CA PHE A 330 19.36 -7.00 -2.07
C PHE A 330 17.96 -6.50 -1.74
N GLU A 331 17.12 -6.29 -2.77
CA GLU A 331 15.72 -5.95 -2.57
C GLU A 331 14.89 -7.20 -2.21
N LEU A 332 14.43 -7.24 -0.96
CA LEU A 332 13.50 -8.25 -0.47
C LEU A 332 12.07 -7.94 -0.90
N THR A 333 11.75 -8.32 -2.14
CA THR A 333 10.35 -8.35 -2.62
C THR A 333 9.56 -9.48 -1.93
N PRO A 334 8.22 -9.39 -1.83
CA PRO A 334 7.38 -10.47 -1.31
C PRO A 334 7.63 -11.82 -1.99
N TYR A 335 7.97 -11.82 -3.29
CA TYR A 335 8.34 -13.03 -4.02
C TYR A 335 9.64 -13.66 -3.50
N THR A 336 10.69 -12.85 -3.31
CA THR A 336 11.97 -13.34 -2.77
C THR A 336 11.85 -13.77 -1.30
N ALA A 337 11.04 -13.08 -0.51
CA ALA A 337 10.75 -13.47 0.87
C ALA A 337 10.05 -14.84 0.91
N PHE A 338 9.05 -15.04 0.04
CA PHE A 338 8.39 -16.34 -0.11
C PHE A 338 9.34 -17.45 -0.56
N THR A 339 10.18 -17.23 -1.57
CA THR A 339 11.11 -18.27 -2.04
C THR A 339 12.09 -18.68 -0.95
N LEU A 340 12.67 -17.72 -0.24
CA LEU A 340 13.57 -18.00 0.88
C LEU A 340 12.84 -18.74 2.00
N GLY A 341 11.66 -18.25 2.40
CA GLY A 341 10.85 -18.86 3.47
C GLY A 341 10.36 -20.27 3.13
N ALA A 342 9.97 -20.52 1.88
CA ALA A 342 9.52 -21.83 1.41
C ALA A 342 10.68 -22.83 1.26
N MET A 343 11.87 -22.38 0.87
CA MET A 343 13.06 -23.24 0.73
C MET A 343 13.75 -23.53 2.05
N PHE A 344 13.58 -22.67 3.06
CA PHE A 344 14.26 -22.79 4.36
C PHE A 344 14.00 -24.12 5.09
N PRO A 345 12.76 -24.65 5.19
CA PRO A 345 12.51 -25.95 5.81
C PRO A 345 13.24 -27.10 5.10
N PHE A 346 13.24 -27.11 3.77
CA PHE A 346 13.92 -28.15 2.99
C PHE A 346 15.44 -28.06 3.14
N PHE A 347 15.98 -26.85 3.13
CA PHE A 347 17.40 -26.60 3.36
C PHE A 347 17.84 -27.08 4.74
N SER A 348 17.10 -26.72 5.80
CA SER A 348 17.40 -27.17 7.17
C SER A 348 17.37 -28.69 7.31
N MET A 349 16.41 -29.36 6.66
CA MET A 349 16.29 -30.82 6.61
C MET A 349 17.48 -31.46 5.89
N ALA A 350 17.87 -30.92 4.72
CA ALA A 350 19.02 -31.40 3.97
C ALA A 350 20.32 -31.26 4.76
N CYS A 351 20.56 -30.12 5.40
CA CYS A 351 21.70 -29.91 6.28
C CYS A 351 21.75 -30.91 7.43
N ALA A 352 20.62 -31.20 8.07
CA ALA A 352 20.54 -32.17 9.15
C ALA A 352 20.84 -33.61 8.67
N ILE A 353 20.32 -34.00 7.50
CA ILE A 353 20.60 -35.32 6.90
C ILE A 353 22.09 -35.45 6.57
N LEU A 354 22.69 -34.43 5.96
CA LEU A 354 24.13 -34.41 5.64
C LEU A 354 24.98 -34.47 6.91
N ALA A 355 24.63 -33.72 7.95
CA ALA A 355 25.32 -33.73 9.23
C ALA A 355 25.24 -35.13 9.90
N ILE A 356 24.07 -35.74 9.93
CA ILE A 356 23.90 -37.10 10.46
C ILE A 356 24.70 -38.13 9.64
N GLY A 357 24.71 -37.99 8.31
CA GLY A 357 25.51 -38.82 7.41
C GLY A 357 27.02 -38.71 7.68
N ALA A 358 27.52 -37.48 7.86
CA ALA A 358 28.91 -37.21 8.21
C ALA A 358 29.29 -37.83 9.57
N VAL A 359 28.45 -37.67 10.61
CA VAL A 359 28.69 -38.27 11.93
C VAL A 359 28.70 -39.80 11.84
N LYS A 360 27.78 -40.42 11.08
CA LYS A 360 27.77 -41.88 10.85
C LYS A 360 29.02 -42.36 10.11
N LEU A 361 29.51 -41.60 9.13
CA LEU A 361 30.71 -41.96 8.37
C LEU A 361 31.96 -41.85 9.24
N LEU A 362 32.09 -40.79 10.04
CA LEU A 362 33.17 -40.62 11.01
C LEU A 362 33.16 -41.73 12.08
N ALA A 363 31.97 -42.12 12.57
CA ALA A 363 31.82 -43.24 13.49
C ALA A 363 32.31 -44.56 12.87
N ARG A 364 31.90 -44.89 11.64
CA ARG A 364 32.37 -46.10 10.92
C ARG A 364 33.89 -46.12 10.70
N VAL A 365 34.49 -44.97 10.39
CA VAL A 365 35.96 -44.86 10.25
C VAL A 365 36.65 -45.08 11.60
N SER A 366 36.09 -44.53 12.68
CA SER A 366 36.59 -44.71 14.03
C SER A 366 36.46 -46.16 14.52
N GLU A 367 35.35 -46.83 14.23
CA GLU A 367 35.11 -48.24 14.55
C GLU A 367 36.14 -49.14 13.86
N LYS A 368 36.43 -48.90 12.57
CA LYS A 368 37.47 -49.63 11.83
C LYS A 368 38.87 -49.45 12.42
N LYS A 369 39.16 -48.29 13.03
CA LYS A 369 40.46 -48.01 13.66
C LYS A 369 40.57 -48.53 15.10
N SER A 370 39.46 -48.67 15.82
CA SER A 370 39.47 -49.09 17.23
C SER A 370 38.22 -49.90 17.59
N PRO A 371 38.21 -51.21 17.28
CA PRO A 371 37.06 -52.10 17.52
C PRO A 371 36.80 -52.37 19.01
N ALA A 372 37.74 -52.08 19.91
CA ALA A 372 37.55 -52.22 21.36
C ALA A 372 36.65 -51.13 21.97
N ASN A 373 36.34 -50.05 21.24
CA ASN A 373 35.64 -48.87 21.76
C ASN A 373 34.27 -48.63 21.10
N VAL A 374 33.68 -49.66 20.49
CA VAL A 374 32.45 -49.57 19.68
C VAL A 374 31.26 -49.04 20.50
N ASP A 375 31.14 -49.43 21.77
CA ASP A 375 30.04 -48.97 22.64
C ASP A 375 30.16 -47.46 22.97
N ASP A 376 31.37 -46.95 23.24
CA ASP A 376 31.60 -45.51 23.45
C ASP A 376 31.33 -44.71 22.15
N ILE A 377 31.74 -45.25 21.00
CA ILE A 377 31.48 -44.62 19.69
C ILE A 377 29.97 -44.57 19.39
N THR A 378 29.25 -45.66 19.67
CA THR A 378 27.80 -45.77 19.44
C THR A 378 27.01 -44.81 20.33
N SER A 379 27.38 -44.68 21.60
CA SER A 379 26.73 -43.73 22.53
C SER A 379 26.98 -42.26 22.14
N ARG A 380 28.20 -41.91 21.71
CA ARG A 380 28.52 -40.58 21.16
C ARG A 380 27.76 -40.29 19.87
N LEU A 381 27.63 -41.28 19.00
CA LEU A 381 26.85 -41.18 17.75
C LEU A 381 25.38 -40.86 18.06
N GLN A 382 24.75 -41.59 18.98
CA GLN A 382 23.37 -41.35 19.40
C GLN A 382 23.20 -39.95 20.04
N LEU A 383 24.17 -39.50 20.83
CA LEU A 383 24.17 -38.16 21.42
C LEU A 383 24.23 -37.06 20.35
N HIS A 384 25.14 -37.17 19.38
CA HIS A 384 25.25 -36.19 18.29
C HIS A 384 24.02 -36.18 17.39
N GLN A 385 23.46 -37.35 17.05
CA GLN A 385 22.21 -37.44 16.29
C GLN A 385 21.05 -36.76 17.03
N ASN A 386 20.89 -37.04 18.31
CA ASN A 386 19.85 -36.40 19.13
C ASN A 386 20.03 -34.88 19.21
N ASN A 387 21.26 -34.38 19.32
CA ASN A 387 21.52 -32.94 19.32
C ASN A 387 21.19 -32.28 17.97
N ILE A 388 21.56 -32.91 16.84
CA ILE A 388 21.25 -32.42 15.49
C ILE A 388 19.73 -32.38 15.28
N LEU A 389 19.02 -33.45 15.64
CA LEU A 389 17.56 -33.51 15.55
C LEU A 389 16.88 -32.48 16.46
N THR A 390 17.42 -32.25 17.67
CA THR A 390 16.92 -31.19 18.56
C THR A 390 17.05 -29.82 17.91
N PHE A 391 18.22 -29.52 17.32
CA PHE A 391 18.45 -28.26 16.63
C PHE A 391 17.54 -28.08 15.41
N LEU A 392 17.34 -29.15 14.63
CA LEU A 392 16.43 -29.14 13.49
C LEU A 392 14.98 -28.86 13.91
N VAL A 393 14.47 -29.54 14.93
CA VAL A 393 13.10 -29.31 15.43
C VAL A 393 12.96 -27.89 15.98
N LEU A 394 13.95 -27.41 16.73
CA LEU A 394 13.95 -26.06 17.28
C LEU A 394 13.96 -25.00 16.18
N ILE A 395 14.81 -25.13 15.16
CA ILE A 395 14.89 -24.13 14.09
C ILE A 395 13.61 -24.12 13.27
N LEU A 396 13.07 -25.29 12.90
CA LEU A 396 11.79 -25.40 12.20
C LEU A 396 10.63 -24.82 13.02
N PHE A 397 10.62 -25.07 14.34
CA PHE A 397 9.60 -24.53 15.24
C PHE A 397 9.67 -23.00 15.33
N VAL A 398 10.88 -22.44 15.48
CA VAL A 398 11.07 -20.99 15.60
C VAL A 398 10.74 -20.26 14.29
N THR A 399 11.11 -20.83 13.14
CA THR A 399 10.84 -20.19 11.84
C THR A 399 9.45 -20.46 11.29
N TYR A 400 8.69 -21.39 11.88
CA TYR A 400 7.38 -21.83 11.38
C TYR A 400 6.40 -20.67 11.15
N THR A 401 6.23 -19.77 12.13
CA THR A 401 5.31 -18.62 12.02
C THR A 401 5.70 -17.70 10.86
N SER A 402 7.00 -17.40 10.72
CA SER A 402 7.52 -16.55 9.64
C SER A 402 7.31 -17.21 8.27
N THR A 403 7.57 -18.51 8.14
CA THR A 403 7.29 -19.29 6.91
C THR A 403 5.79 -19.27 6.56
N CYS A 404 4.91 -19.37 7.56
CA CYS A 404 3.46 -19.28 7.34
C CYS A 404 3.05 -17.89 6.87
N ASN A 405 3.56 -16.82 7.50
CA ASN A 405 3.27 -15.43 7.12
C ASN A 405 3.63 -15.15 5.65
N VAL A 406 4.87 -15.44 5.23
CA VAL A 406 5.28 -15.21 3.83
C VAL A 406 4.53 -16.09 2.82
N THR A 407 3.98 -17.23 3.28
CA THR A 407 3.13 -18.10 2.44
C THR A 407 1.73 -17.49 2.28
N PHE A 408 1.11 -17.05 3.37
CA PHE A 408 -0.22 -16.44 3.34
C PHE A 408 -0.24 -15.09 2.64
N ALA A 409 0.86 -14.32 2.69
CA ALA A 409 0.96 -13.00 2.07
C ALA A 409 0.68 -13.00 0.55
N LEU A 410 0.86 -14.14 -0.12
CA LEU A 410 0.66 -14.31 -1.57
C LEU A 410 -0.67 -14.98 -1.94
N TYR A 411 -1.59 -15.17 -1.00
CA TYR A 411 -2.90 -15.75 -1.28
C TYR A 411 -3.79 -14.80 -2.09
N GLY A 412 -4.70 -15.34 -2.90
CA GLY A 412 -5.61 -14.50 -3.71
C GLY A 412 -6.38 -13.40 -2.96
N PRO A 413 -6.94 -13.67 -1.75
CA PRO A 413 -7.64 -12.65 -0.98
C PRO A 413 -6.77 -11.52 -0.41
N THR A 414 -5.44 -11.59 -0.51
CA THR A 414 -4.55 -10.49 -0.10
C THR A 414 -4.37 -9.44 -1.20
N CYS A 415 -5.01 -9.63 -2.36
CA CYS A 415 -5.09 -8.64 -3.42
C CYS A 415 -6.30 -7.73 -3.20
N ASP A 416 -6.04 -6.44 -2.96
CA ASP A 416 -7.07 -5.41 -2.81
C ASP A 416 -7.43 -4.82 -4.19
N THR A 417 -8.73 -4.70 -4.47
CA THR A 417 -9.24 -4.13 -5.71
C THR A 417 -9.67 -2.68 -5.53
N PHE A 418 -9.17 -1.79 -6.39
CA PHE A 418 -9.45 -0.36 -6.37
C PHE A 418 -10.04 0.10 -7.70
N SER A 419 -11.15 0.84 -7.64
CA SER A 419 -11.71 1.53 -8.79
C SER A 419 -10.94 2.81 -9.09
N LEU A 420 -10.44 2.93 -10.31
CA LEU A 420 -9.63 4.08 -10.75
C LEU A 420 -10.51 5.28 -11.10
N ASP A 421 -11.69 5.05 -11.67
CA ASP A 421 -12.60 6.08 -12.13
C ASP A 421 -13.87 6.19 -11.26
N GLU A 422 -14.54 7.33 -11.37
CA GLU A 422 -15.81 7.61 -10.68
C GLU A 422 -16.95 6.64 -11.03
N PHE A 423 -16.91 6.00 -12.21
CA PHE A 423 -17.95 5.05 -12.66
C PHE A 423 -17.60 3.57 -12.35
N GLY A 424 -16.40 3.28 -11.85
CA GLY A 424 -15.95 1.93 -11.51
C GLY A 424 -15.72 1.01 -12.71
N VAL A 425 -15.53 1.57 -13.90
CA VAL A 425 -15.25 0.84 -15.15
C VAL A 425 -13.83 0.29 -15.15
N TYR A 426 -12.88 1.09 -14.68
CA TYR A 426 -11.46 0.73 -14.63
C TYR A 426 -11.09 0.34 -13.21
N ASN A 427 -10.64 -0.90 -13.03
CA ASN A 427 -10.23 -1.43 -11.73
C ASN A 427 -8.80 -1.95 -11.79
N ILE A 428 -8.06 -1.75 -10.71
CA ILE A 428 -6.72 -2.32 -10.50
C ILE A 428 -6.75 -3.24 -9.28
N SER A 429 -6.02 -4.35 -9.35
CA SER A 429 -5.86 -5.29 -8.24
C SER A 429 -4.40 -5.29 -7.81
N ILE A 430 -4.14 -4.93 -6.56
CA ILE A 430 -2.80 -4.68 -6.04
C ILE A 430 -2.58 -5.53 -4.78
N LEU A 431 -1.37 -6.06 -4.62
CA LEU A 431 -1.00 -6.89 -3.47
C LEU A 431 -0.87 -6.04 -2.19
N ARG A 432 -1.58 -6.42 -1.13
CA ARG A 432 -1.60 -5.67 0.15
C ARG A 432 -0.23 -5.57 0.83
N SER A 433 0.63 -6.58 0.69
CA SER A 433 1.97 -6.58 1.29
C SER A 433 2.96 -5.69 0.54
N ASP A 434 2.68 -5.35 -0.72
CA ASP A 434 3.51 -4.45 -1.53
C ASP A 434 2.68 -3.86 -2.68
N TYR A 435 2.34 -2.58 -2.56
CA TYR A 435 1.43 -1.91 -3.48
C TYR A 435 2.04 -1.62 -4.87
N LEU A 436 3.31 -2.00 -5.11
CA LEU A 436 3.90 -1.99 -6.45
C LEU A 436 3.51 -3.21 -7.27
N ILE A 437 3.03 -4.28 -6.62
CA ILE A 437 2.77 -5.55 -7.29
C ILE A 437 1.31 -5.60 -7.76
N ASN A 438 1.13 -5.63 -9.09
CA ASN A 438 -0.16 -5.88 -9.71
C ASN A 438 -0.49 -7.37 -9.72
N CYS A 439 -1.62 -7.72 -9.12
CA CYS A 439 -2.08 -9.10 -8.98
C CYS A 439 -2.57 -9.73 -10.30
N ASN A 440 -2.90 -8.93 -11.31
CA ASN A 440 -3.33 -9.43 -12.62
C ASN A 440 -2.17 -9.94 -13.50
N THR A 441 -0.94 -9.93 -12.99
CA THR A 441 0.24 -10.38 -13.74
C THR A 441 0.39 -11.90 -13.74
N THR A 442 0.93 -12.46 -14.83
CA THR A 442 1.19 -13.91 -14.93
C THR A 442 2.25 -14.38 -13.93
N THR A 443 3.21 -13.52 -13.60
CA THR A 443 4.22 -13.77 -12.55
C THR A 443 3.55 -13.93 -11.18
N HIS A 444 2.67 -13.01 -10.79
CA HIS A 444 1.95 -13.11 -9.52
C HIS A 444 1.13 -14.40 -9.43
N ARG A 445 0.39 -14.74 -10.50
CA ARG A 445 -0.38 -15.98 -10.56
C ARG A 445 0.46 -17.25 -10.34
N ARG A 446 1.70 -17.30 -10.84
CA ARG A 446 2.61 -18.44 -10.60
C ARG A 446 3.01 -18.54 -9.13
N PHE A 447 3.36 -17.42 -8.51
CA PHE A 447 3.71 -17.36 -7.09
C PHE A 447 2.52 -17.67 -6.18
N GLN A 448 1.33 -17.21 -6.54
CA GLN A 448 0.09 -17.56 -5.85
C GLN A 448 -0.15 -19.08 -5.85
N ILE A 449 -0.01 -19.76 -7.00
CA ILE A 449 -0.13 -21.23 -7.08
C ILE A 449 0.94 -21.91 -6.20
N ALA A 450 2.19 -21.43 -6.27
CA ALA A 450 3.27 -21.95 -5.43
C ALA A 450 2.96 -21.79 -3.93
N SER A 451 2.34 -20.68 -3.51
CA SER A 451 1.95 -20.44 -2.12
C SER A 451 0.90 -21.44 -1.63
N TYR A 452 -0.10 -21.78 -2.48
CA TYR A 452 -1.08 -22.82 -2.17
C TYR A 452 -0.43 -24.21 -2.05
N CYS A 453 0.56 -24.52 -2.88
CA CYS A 453 1.32 -25.77 -2.73
C CYS A 453 2.14 -25.79 -1.43
N SER A 454 2.80 -24.69 -1.08
CA SER A 454 3.56 -24.55 0.18
C SER A 454 2.68 -24.64 1.44
N SER A 455 1.37 -24.45 1.30
CA SER A 455 0.41 -24.57 2.41
C SER A 455 0.37 -25.98 3.01
N ILE A 456 0.83 -27.00 2.26
CA ILE A 456 0.98 -28.36 2.78
C ILE A 456 1.91 -28.37 4.00
N TYR A 457 2.99 -27.57 4.00
CA TYR A 457 3.91 -27.48 5.13
C TYR A 457 3.25 -26.93 6.39
N VAL A 458 2.35 -25.96 6.24
CA VAL A 458 1.59 -25.34 7.34
C VAL A 458 0.85 -26.40 8.16
N ILE A 459 0.27 -27.40 7.50
CA ILE A 459 -0.49 -28.48 8.17
C ILE A 459 0.43 -29.65 8.55
N ALA A 460 1.38 -30.01 7.66
CA ALA A 460 2.21 -31.19 7.83
C ALA A 460 3.13 -31.09 9.07
N LEU A 461 3.72 -29.93 9.34
CA LEU A 461 4.63 -29.80 10.48
C LEU A 461 3.94 -30.02 11.84
N PRO A 462 2.84 -29.30 12.20
CA PRO A 462 2.12 -29.57 13.43
C PRO A 462 1.61 -31.01 13.52
N ALA A 463 1.11 -31.58 12.42
CA ALA A 463 0.60 -32.94 12.39
C ALA A 463 1.71 -33.98 12.67
N VAL A 464 2.88 -33.84 12.04
CA VAL A 464 4.03 -34.72 12.28
C VAL A 464 4.52 -34.61 13.71
N LEU A 465 4.66 -33.39 14.26
CA LEU A 465 5.07 -33.19 15.65
C LEU A 465 4.06 -33.80 16.63
N TYR A 466 2.76 -33.62 16.40
CA TYR A 466 1.70 -34.23 17.20
C TYR A 466 1.77 -35.76 17.16
N LEU A 467 1.89 -36.36 15.96
CA LEU A 467 1.97 -37.82 15.80
C LEU A 467 3.21 -38.41 16.49
N LEU A 468 4.34 -37.71 16.44
CA LEU A 468 5.57 -38.11 17.12
C LEU A 468 5.42 -38.06 18.65
N LEU A 469 4.82 -36.98 19.18
CA LEU A 469 4.52 -36.84 20.61
C LEU A 469 3.52 -37.89 21.09
N TRP A 470 2.44 -38.11 20.33
CA TRP A 470 1.41 -39.10 20.65
C TRP A 470 1.96 -40.52 20.68
N LYS A 471 2.75 -40.90 19.67
CA LYS A 471 3.39 -42.23 19.60
C LYS A 471 4.31 -42.48 20.80
N HIS A 472 5.04 -41.46 21.25
CA HIS A 472 5.91 -41.55 22.41
C HIS A 472 5.14 -41.61 23.73
N SER A 473 4.15 -40.73 23.91
CA SER A 473 3.30 -40.70 25.10
C SER A 473 2.57 -42.03 25.32
N ARG A 474 2.04 -42.63 24.25
CA ARG A 474 1.34 -43.92 24.32
C ARG A 474 2.27 -45.08 24.70
N ARG A 475 3.53 -45.03 24.25
CA ARG A 475 4.54 -46.05 24.56
C ARG A 475 4.96 -46.00 26.03
N ASN A 476 5.05 -44.80 26.61
CA ASN A 476 5.32 -44.64 28.04
C ASN A 476 4.13 -45.08 28.90
N GLY A 477 2.89 -44.79 28.49
CA GLY A 477 1.68 -45.25 29.22
C GLY A 477 1.46 -46.76 29.22
N SER A 478 2.06 -47.50 28.27
CA SER A 478 2.02 -48.97 28.25
C SER A 478 3.12 -49.66 29.08
N SER A 479 4.09 -48.90 29.60
CA SER A 479 5.28 -49.42 30.30
C SER A 479 5.24 -49.25 31.82
N GLU A 480 4.11 -48.85 32.41
CA GLU A 480 3.94 -48.74 33.88
C GLU A 480 4.04 -50.08 34.64
N LEU A 481 4.21 -51.22 33.97
CA LEU A 481 4.46 -52.52 34.61
C LEU A 481 5.94 -52.83 34.86
N ASP A 482 6.89 -52.06 34.34
CA ASP A 482 8.33 -52.30 34.55
C ASP A 482 9.02 -51.05 35.13
N GLU A 483 8.88 -50.91 36.45
CA GLU A 483 9.64 -49.99 37.28
C GLU A 483 11.12 -50.40 37.25
N HIS A 484 11.92 -49.77 36.38
CA HIS A 484 13.30 -49.30 36.63
C HIS A 484 14.11 -48.94 35.35
N ASN A 485 13.52 -48.91 34.15
CA ASN A 485 14.29 -48.51 32.96
C ASN A 485 14.13 -47.03 32.63
N ASN A 486 15.28 -46.39 32.39
CA ASN A 486 15.46 -44.95 32.14
C ASN A 486 14.33 -44.34 31.29
N ASP A 487 13.86 -43.17 31.73
CA ASP A 487 13.14 -42.18 30.93
C ASP A 487 13.96 -41.82 29.67
N ASP A 488 13.87 -42.67 28.65
CA ASP A 488 14.57 -42.58 27.36
C ASP A 488 13.70 -41.83 26.35
N SER A 489 13.08 -40.75 26.81
CA SER A 489 12.52 -39.74 25.91
C SER A 489 13.67 -39.11 25.13
N PRO A 490 13.73 -39.21 23.79
CA PRO A 490 14.82 -38.60 23.04
C PRO A 490 14.81 -37.08 23.27
N LYS A 491 15.99 -36.50 23.54
CA LYS A 491 16.16 -35.12 24.01
C LYS A 491 15.41 -34.07 23.18
N TRP A 492 15.27 -34.30 21.87
CA TRP A 492 14.57 -33.40 20.94
C TRP A 492 13.05 -33.35 21.18
N LEU A 493 12.45 -34.44 21.65
CA LEU A 493 11.02 -34.50 21.95
C LEU A 493 10.72 -33.84 23.30
N ARG A 494 11.68 -33.92 24.23
CA ARG A 494 11.56 -33.32 25.55
C ARG A 494 11.36 -31.81 25.49
N PHE A 495 12.01 -31.13 24.54
CA PHE A 495 11.83 -29.69 24.30
C PHE A 495 10.36 -29.25 24.14
N LEU A 496 9.50 -30.11 23.59
CA LEU A 496 8.09 -29.83 23.34
C LEU A 496 7.17 -30.13 24.53
N ASN A 497 7.58 -30.97 25.49
CA ASN A 497 6.72 -31.40 26.60
C ASN A 497 7.24 -31.06 28.01
N GLU A 498 8.53 -30.71 28.18
CA GLU A 498 9.20 -30.57 29.49
C GLU A 498 8.59 -29.49 30.39
N ASN A 499 7.84 -28.54 29.81
CA ASN A 499 7.29 -27.38 30.52
C ASN A 499 5.84 -27.56 30.99
N TYR A 500 5.14 -28.62 30.57
CA TYR A 500 3.70 -28.80 30.88
C TYR A 500 3.48 -29.96 31.84
N GLN A 501 2.32 -29.99 32.49
CA GLN A 501 1.93 -31.16 33.27
C GLN A 501 1.78 -32.39 32.34
N SER A 502 1.92 -33.60 32.89
CA SER A 502 1.92 -34.87 32.15
C SER A 502 0.69 -35.04 31.24
N ASP A 503 -0.44 -34.48 31.63
CA ASP A 503 -1.72 -34.63 30.93
C ASP A 503 -1.86 -33.67 29.73
N PHE A 504 -0.99 -32.66 29.63
CA PHE A 504 -1.02 -31.60 28.60
C PHE A 504 0.19 -31.65 27.65
N TRP A 505 0.68 -32.85 27.34
CA TRP A 505 1.85 -33.07 26.47
C TRP A 505 1.71 -32.50 25.04
N TYR A 506 0.48 -32.20 24.58
CA TYR A 506 0.18 -31.67 23.24
C TYR A 506 0.08 -30.13 23.18
N TRP A 507 0.23 -29.42 24.30
CA TRP A 507 -0.09 -28.00 24.39
C TRP A 507 0.73 -27.10 23.43
N GLU A 508 2.02 -27.38 23.22
CA GLU A 508 2.83 -26.64 22.24
C GLU A 508 2.26 -26.73 20.82
N ILE A 509 1.63 -27.85 20.45
CA ILE A 509 1.00 -28.00 19.14
C ILE A 509 -0.24 -27.10 19.02
N ILE A 510 -1.04 -27.02 20.09
CA ILE A 510 -2.19 -26.11 20.14
C ILE A 510 -1.71 -24.66 20.03
N GLU A 511 -0.60 -24.32 20.69
CA GLU A 511 -0.01 -22.99 20.64
C GLU A 511 0.46 -22.62 19.22
N LEU A 512 1.08 -23.56 18.51
CA LEU A 512 1.44 -23.40 17.10
C LEU A 512 0.21 -23.20 16.20
N VAL A 513 -0.83 -24.01 16.38
CA VAL A 513 -2.08 -23.91 15.59
C VAL A 513 -2.76 -22.56 15.82
N ARG A 514 -2.78 -22.07 17.06
CA ARG A 514 -3.28 -20.73 17.40
C ARG A 514 -2.48 -19.62 16.71
N LYS A 515 -1.15 -19.69 16.74
CA LYS A 515 -0.29 -18.70 16.07
C LYS A 515 -0.63 -18.58 14.60
N VAL A 516 -0.69 -19.70 13.90
CA VAL A 516 -0.97 -19.74 12.47
C VAL A 516 -2.39 -19.31 12.14
N SER A 517 -3.38 -19.67 12.95
CA SER A 517 -4.75 -19.21 12.71
C SER A 517 -4.88 -17.69 12.86
N GLN A 518 -4.17 -17.09 13.83
CA GLN A 518 -4.12 -15.64 13.99
C GLN A 518 -3.39 -14.96 12.82
N THR A 519 -2.21 -15.43 12.45
CA THR A 519 -1.48 -14.92 11.27
C THR A 519 -2.34 -15.02 10.01
N PHE A 520 -3.05 -16.13 9.81
CA PHE A 520 -3.97 -16.29 8.67
C PHE A 520 -5.10 -15.24 8.68
N VAL A 521 -5.74 -15.01 9.83
CA VAL A 521 -6.81 -14.01 9.96
C VAL A 521 -6.27 -12.60 9.68
N ILE A 522 -5.12 -12.25 10.24
CA ILE A 522 -4.50 -10.92 10.06
C ILE A 522 -4.17 -10.67 8.59
N VAL A 523 -3.49 -11.62 7.95
CA VAL A 523 -3.03 -11.48 6.57
C VAL A 523 -4.23 -11.39 5.59
N ILE A 524 -5.26 -12.21 5.77
CA ILE A 524 -6.41 -12.28 4.86
C ILE A 524 -7.36 -11.10 5.01
N PHE A 525 -7.79 -10.79 6.24
CA PHE A 525 -8.76 -9.71 6.48
C PHE A 525 -8.10 -8.34 6.52
N GLY A 526 -6.78 -8.31 6.51
CA GLY A 526 -6.02 -7.08 6.55
C GLY A 526 -5.98 -6.50 7.96
N TRP A 527 -5.09 -5.54 8.06
CA TRP A 527 -4.55 -5.03 9.30
C TRP A 527 -5.45 -3.94 9.89
N ASN A 528 -6.21 -3.25 9.01
CA ASN A 528 -7.09 -2.14 9.34
C ASN A 528 -8.51 -2.57 9.74
N GLY A 529 -8.84 -3.86 9.60
CA GLY A 529 -10.16 -4.37 9.94
C GLY A 529 -10.34 -4.49 11.44
N TYR A 530 -11.31 -3.76 12.02
CA TYR A 530 -11.70 -3.89 13.44
C TYR A 530 -11.94 -5.35 13.86
N PHE A 531 -12.44 -6.18 12.93
CA PHE A 531 -12.64 -7.61 13.11
C PHE A 531 -11.33 -8.38 13.40
N SER A 532 -10.31 -8.17 12.57
CA SER A 532 -8.98 -8.79 12.72
C SER A 532 -8.35 -8.42 14.06
N VAL A 533 -8.40 -7.14 14.42
CA VAL A 533 -7.90 -6.61 15.70
C VAL A 533 -8.60 -7.26 16.89
N THR A 534 -9.94 -7.27 16.87
CA THR A 534 -10.75 -7.77 17.99
C THR A 534 -10.52 -9.26 18.21
N ILE A 535 -10.51 -10.07 17.14
CA ILE A 535 -10.27 -11.51 17.23
C ILE A 535 -8.86 -11.79 17.74
N THR A 536 -7.85 -11.09 17.21
CA THR A 536 -6.46 -11.30 17.60
C THR A 536 -6.25 -11.00 19.09
N LEU A 537 -6.75 -9.86 19.57
CA LEU A 537 -6.66 -9.49 20.99
C LEU A 537 -7.42 -10.47 21.89
N THR A 538 -8.64 -10.86 21.51
CA THR A 538 -9.46 -11.78 22.31
C THR A 538 -8.79 -13.15 22.43
N LEU A 539 -8.32 -13.71 21.32
CA LEU A 539 -7.59 -14.98 21.31
C LEU A 539 -6.28 -14.88 22.11
N ALA A 540 -5.54 -13.77 22.01
CA ALA A 540 -4.32 -13.58 22.79
C ALA A 540 -4.58 -13.62 24.31
N VAL A 541 -5.64 -12.95 24.78
CA VAL A 541 -6.01 -12.91 26.21
C VAL A 541 -6.47 -14.29 26.71
N ILE A 542 -7.32 -14.98 25.94
CA ILE A 542 -7.80 -16.32 26.30
C ILE A 542 -6.62 -17.28 26.45
N PHE A 543 -5.72 -17.30 25.47
CA PHE A 543 -4.59 -18.23 25.49
C PHE A 543 -3.52 -17.88 26.51
N LEU A 544 -3.31 -16.59 26.81
CA LEU A 544 -2.45 -16.20 27.93
C LEU A 544 -3.00 -16.74 29.26
N SER A 545 -4.32 -16.61 29.46
CA SER A 545 -5.00 -17.10 30.66
C SER A 545 -4.90 -18.63 30.78
N LEU A 546 -5.16 -19.35 29.68
CA LEU A 546 -5.03 -20.81 29.63
C LEU A 546 -3.58 -21.25 29.85
N HIS A 547 -2.61 -20.58 29.24
CA HIS A 547 -1.20 -20.89 29.40
C HIS A 547 -0.77 -20.74 30.87
N ILE A 548 -1.18 -19.66 31.55
CA ILE A 548 -0.92 -19.49 32.99
C ILE A 548 -1.56 -20.63 33.80
N SER A 549 -2.75 -21.09 33.42
CA SER A 549 -3.44 -22.18 34.14
C SER A 549 -2.81 -23.56 33.97
N PHE A 550 -2.16 -23.82 32.83
CA PHE A 550 -1.58 -25.13 32.49
C PHE A 550 -0.07 -25.23 32.73
N ASN A 551 0.59 -24.10 32.97
CA ASN A 551 2.01 -24.04 33.30
C ASN A 551 2.21 -24.30 34.81
N ARG A 552 3.29 -24.98 35.17
CA ARG A 552 3.43 -25.67 36.47
C ARG A 552 4.52 -25.12 37.38
#